data_AF-A0AA88ISA2-F1
#
_entry.id   AF-A0AA88ISA2-F1
#
_cell.length_a   1.000
_cell.length_b   1.000
_cell.length_c   1.000
_cell.angle_alpha   90.00
_cell.angle_beta   90.00
_cell.angle_gamma   90.00
#
_symmetry.space_group_name_H-M   'P 1'
#
loop_
_entity.id
_entity.type
_entity.pdbx_description
1 polymer ?
#
loop_
_entity_poly.entity_id
_entity_poly.type
_entity_poly.pdbx_seq_one_letter_code
_entity_poly.pdbx_strand_id
1 'polypeptide(L)'
;MQQMGLYEQFPSDTPILVEFKKYLVEHLEVPNCQQEVDNVSRMLRYMQPTGDLVNMDFLKKSMETKDYIVSLKRAKLLPATILNYIKNMIRFVQFLLTRDVDDQDFHIGCQAYITLLNTLRKPVSKAHSKVTSMTVCVEGQKTISECQRLLRNAKKDMLGIFGNLQEEKIVSAEEKTLFRYYCEAILILGHFQRPGAVEGMTVPG
;
A
#
# COMPACT_ATOMS: atom_id res chain seq x y z
N MET A 1 -9.37 -17.15 -8.45
CA MET A 1 -8.07 -17.01 -9.14
C MET A 1 -7.91 -18.08 -10.24
N GLN A 2 -7.90 -19.39 -9.93
CA GLN A 2 -7.78 -20.45 -10.96
C GLN A 2 -8.94 -20.44 -11.97
N GLN A 3 -10.19 -20.27 -11.50
CA GLN A 3 -11.37 -20.24 -12.38
C GLN A 3 -11.50 -19.00 -13.28
N MET A 4 -10.61 -18.00 -13.14
CA MET A 4 -10.66 -16.75 -13.93
C MET A 4 -9.40 -16.56 -14.80
N GLY A 5 -8.58 -17.61 -14.99
CA GLY A 5 -7.32 -17.51 -15.73
C GLY A 5 -6.22 -16.68 -15.05
N LEU A 6 -6.43 -16.20 -13.82
CA LEU A 6 -5.54 -15.23 -13.13
C LEU A 6 -4.24 -15.85 -12.59
N TYR A 7 -4.05 -17.17 -12.72
CA TYR A 7 -2.81 -17.86 -12.39
C TYR A 7 -2.01 -18.29 -13.62
N GLU A 8 -2.59 -18.19 -14.81
CA GLU A 8 -1.85 -18.45 -16.04
C GLU A 8 -0.69 -17.47 -16.12
N GLN A 9 0.48 -17.97 -16.53
CA GLN A 9 1.71 -17.20 -16.57
C GLN A 9 2.51 -17.59 -17.81
N PHE A 10 3.44 -16.73 -18.21
CA PHE A 10 4.43 -17.11 -19.21
C PHE A 10 5.36 -18.22 -18.68
N PRO A 11 5.95 -19.04 -19.57
CA PRO A 11 6.98 -20.01 -19.20
C PRO A 11 8.10 -19.37 -18.36
N SER A 12 8.65 -20.10 -17.39
CA SER A 12 9.65 -19.57 -16.45
C SER A 12 10.98 -19.16 -17.10
N ASP A 13 11.27 -19.69 -18.27
CA ASP A 13 12.44 -19.45 -19.10
C ASP A 13 12.23 -18.31 -20.13
N THR A 14 11.08 -17.61 -20.07
CA THR A 14 10.82 -16.45 -20.93
C THR A 14 11.93 -15.41 -20.77
N PRO A 15 12.66 -15.04 -21.85
CA PRO A 15 13.92 -14.27 -21.75
C PRO A 15 13.79 -12.97 -20.96
N ILE A 16 12.76 -12.15 -21.25
CA ILE A 16 12.59 -10.85 -20.58
C ILE A 16 12.29 -11.00 -19.08
N LEU A 17 11.65 -12.10 -18.66
CA LEU A 17 11.34 -12.37 -17.26
C LEU A 17 12.56 -12.91 -16.52
N VAL A 18 13.41 -13.69 -17.20
CA VAL A 18 14.71 -14.14 -16.68
C VAL A 18 15.64 -12.95 -16.48
N GLU A 19 15.71 -12.05 -17.46
CA GLU A 19 16.51 -10.82 -17.34
C GLU A 19 15.97 -9.89 -16.24
N PHE A 20 14.64 -9.76 -16.11
CA PHE A 20 14.05 -9.01 -15.01
C PHE A 20 14.41 -9.63 -13.66
N LYS A 21 14.33 -10.96 -13.51
CA LYS A 21 14.74 -11.66 -12.29
C LYS A 21 16.21 -11.36 -11.96
N LYS A 22 17.09 -11.40 -12.95
CA LYS A 22 18.50 -11.07 -12.80
C LYS A 22 18.69 -9.63 -12.33
N TYR A 23 17.98 -8.68 -12.93
CA TYR A 23 17.99 -7.27 -12.51
C TYR A 23 17.54 -7.10 -11.05
N LEU A 24 16.47 -7.78 -10.61
CA LEU A 24 16.00 -7.71 -9.22
C LEU A 24 17.06 -8.20 -8.23
N VAL A 25 17.77 -9.28 -8.55
CA VAL A 25 18.79 -9.86 -7.67
C VAL A 25 20.06 -9.02 -7.67
N GLU A 26 20.58 -8.67 -8.85
CA GLU A 26 21.91 -8.08 -8.99
C GLU A 26 21.92 -6.56 -8.78
N HIS A 27 20.86 -5.85 -9.18
CA HIS A 27 20.84 -4.38 -9.15
C HIS A 27 19.98 -3.83 -8.01
N LEU A 28 18.96 -4.58 -7.57
CA LEU A 28 18.07 -4.15 -6.49
C LEU A 28 18.22 -4.98 -5.20
N GLU A 29 19.12 -5.95 -5.19
CA GLU A 29 19.44 -6.78 -4.01
C GLU A 29 18.20 -7.47 -3.41
N VAL A 30 17.27 -7.93 -4.26
CA VAL A 30 16.06 -8.66 -3.84
C VAL A 30 16.21 -10.16 -4.12
N PRO A 31 16.77 -10.96 -3.19
CA PRO A 31 17.08 -12.38 -3.46
C PRO A 31 15.83 -13.26 -3.58
N ASN A 32 14.78 -12.98 -2.83
CA ASN A 32 13.54 -13.78 -2.81
C ASN A 32 12.47 -13.21 -3.77
N CYS A 33 12.86 -12.91 -5.01
CA CYS A 33 12.04 -12.16 -5.96
C CYS A 33 11.08 -13.00 -6.83
N GLN A 34 10.98 -14.32 -6.62
CA GLN A 34 10.19 -15.18 -7.51
C GLN A 34 8.70 -14.77 -7.55
N GLN A 35 8.11 -14.43 -6.40
CA GLN A 35 6.73 -13.95 -6.35
C GLN A 35 6.55 -12.65 -7.15
N GLU A 36 7.59 -11.83 -7.24
CA GLU A 36 7.55 -10.60 -8.01
C GLU A 36 7.53 -10.87 -9.52
N VAL A 37 8.39 -11.77 -9.98
CA VAL A 37 8.43 -12.25 -11.36
C VAL A 37 7.11 -12.92 -11.75
N ASP A 38 6.58 -13.78 -10.88
CA ASP A 38 5.29 -14.45 -11.09
C ASP A 38 4.12 -13.46 -11.21
N ASN A 39 4.09 -12.43 -10.36
CA ASN A 39 3.03 -11.43 -10.39
C ASN A 39 3.03 -10.64 -11.72
N VAL A 40 4.22 -10.30 -12.21
CA VAL A 40 4.40 -9.66 -13.52
C VAL A 40 3.98 -10.63 -14.62
N SER A 41 4.45 -11.87 -14.58
CA SER A 41 4.16 -12.91 -15.57
C SER A 41 2.66 -13.17 -15.73
N ARG A 42 1.92 -13.28 -14.61
CA ARG A 42 0.46 -13.47 -14.63
C ARG A 42 -0.29 -12.30 -15.25
N MET A 43 0.13 -11.08 -14.92
CA MET A 43 -0.49 -9.88 -15.47
C MET A 43 -0.19 -9.71 -16.97
N LEU A 44 1.03 -10.02 -17.40
CA LEU A 44 1.38 -10.05 -18.82
C LEU A 44 0.59 -11.13 -19.56
N ARG A 45 0.48 -12.34 -19.01
CA ARG A 45 -0.26 -13.44 -19.62
C ARG A 45 -1.74 -13.10 -19.79
N TYR A 46 -2.35 -12.43 -18.82
CA TYR A 46 -3.73 -11.95 -18.96
C TYR A 46 -3.91 -10.99 -20.14
N MET A 47 -2.95 -10.10 -20.38
CA MET A 47 -2.98 -9.17 -21.50
C MET A 47 -2.60 -9.82 -22.83
N GLN A 48 -1.86 -10.94 -22.78
CA GLN A 48 -1.30 -11.65 -23.93
C GLN A 48 -1.64 -13.15 -23.78
N PRO A 49 -2.92 -13.53 -23.98
CA PRO A 49 -3.39 -14.88 -23.69
C PRO A 49 -2.76 -15.94 -24.59
N THR A 50 -2.26 -15.54 -25.75
CA THR A 50 -1.61 -16.42 -26.73
C THR A 50 -0.14 -16.05 -26.91
N GLY A 51 0.64 -16.99 -27.42
CA GLY A 51 2.07 -16.82 -27.69
C GLY A 51 2.97 -17.18 -26.50
N ASP A 52 4.20 -17.56 -26.82
CA ASP A 52 5.16 -18.07 -25.84
C ASP A 52 6.11 -17.00 -25.30
N LEU A 53 6.17 -15.84 -25.97
CA LEU A 53 7.03 -14.71 -25.63
C LEU A 53 6.22 -13.47 -25.28
N VAL A 54 6.77 -12.66 -24.36
CA VAL A 54 6.23 -11.35 -24.03
C VAL A 54 6.59 -10.37 -25.16
N ASN A 55 5.57 -9.82 -25.83
CA ASN A 55 5.74 -8.67 -26.71
C ASN A 55 5.52 -7.36 -25.92
N MET A 56 6.03 -6.24 -26.44
CA MET A 56 5.93 -4.92 -25.79
C MET A 56 4.59 -4.21 -26.06
N ASP A 57 3.70 -4.76 -26.89
CA ASP A 57 2.40 -4.15 -27.18
C ASP A 57 1.49 -4.08 -25.95
N PHE A 58 1.80 -4.83 -24.87
CA PHE A 58 1.12 -4.68 -23.58
C PHE A 58 1.12 -3.24 -23.06
N LEU A 59 2.13 -2.42 -23.42
CA LEU A 59 2.19 -1.00 -23.06
C LEU A 59 0.98 -0.21 -23.59
N LYS A 60 0.33 -0.69 -24.67
CA LYS A 60 -0.86 -0.08 -25.27
C LYS A 60 -2.17 -0.71 -24.76
N LYS A 61 -2.11 -1.82 -24.01
CA LYS A 61 -3.27 -2.61 -23.53
C LYS A 61 -3.88 -2.05 -22.24
N SER A 62 -4.29 -0.79 -22.29
CA SER A 62 -4.81 -0.06 -21.12
C SER A 62 -6.12 -0.62 -20.59
N MET A 63 -6.97 -1.17 -21.46
CA MET A 63 -8.27 -1.72 -21.09
C MET A 63 -8.11 -3.08 -20.41
N GLU A 64 -7.27 -3.94 -20.96
CA GLU A 64 -6.94 -5.25 -20.41
C GLU A 64 -6.21 -5.12 -19.07
N THR A 65 -5.34 -4.11 -18.94
CA THR A 65 -4.71 -3.74 -17.66
C THR A 65 -5.75 -3.39 -16.59
N LYS A 66 -6.73 -2.53 -16.94
CA LYS A 66 -7.82 -2.15 -16.03
C LYS A 66 -8.68 -3.35 -15.66
N ASP A 67 -9.03 -4.16 -16.66
CA ASP A 67 -9.85 -5.34 -16.50
C ASP A 67 -9.17 -6.38 -15.60
N TYR A 68 -7.87 -6.62 -15.76
CA TYR A 68 -7.10 -7.48 -14.86
C TYR A 68 -7.22 -7.05 -13.39
N ILE A 69 -7.03 -5.76 -13.10
CA ILE A 69 -7.16 -5.23 -11.73
C ILE A 69 -8.60 -5.38 -11.20
N VAL A 70 -9.62 -5.22 -12.05
CA VAL A 70 -11.02 -5.48 -11.69
C VAL A 70 -11.25 -6.96 -11.41
N SER A 71 -10.69 -7.86 -12.23
CA SER A 71 -10.77 -9.30 -12.06
C SER A 71 -10.10 -9.76 -10.76
N LEU A 72 -8.94 -9.20 -10.38
CA LEU A 72 -8.33 -9.44 -9.07
C LEU A 72 -9.27 -9.04 -7.90
N LYS A 73 -9.96 -7.90 -8.02
CA LYS A 73 -10.95 -7.46 -7.01
C LYS A 73 -12.15 -8.39 -6.95
N ARG A 74 -12.69 -8.82 -8.11
CA ARG A 74 -13.82 -9.77 -8.20
C ARG A 74 -13.45 -11.13 -7.63
N ALA A 75 -12.20 -11.54 -7.79
CA ALA A 75 -11.63 -12.73 -7.15
C ALA A 75 -11.39 -12.55 -5.64
N LYS A 76 -11.81 -11.43 -5.04
CA LYS A 76 -11.72 -11.11 -3.60
C LYS A 76 -10.29 -11.10 -3.06
N LEU A 77 -9.30 -10.75 -3.88
CA LEU A 77 -7.93 -10.56 -3.39
C LEU A 77 -7.86 -9.36 -2.44
N LEU A 78 -7.01 -9.48 -1.42
CA LEU A 78 -6.77 -8.40 -0.48
C LEU A 78 -6.18 -7.18 -1.21
N PRO A 79 -6.54 -5.95 -0.80
CA PRO A 79 -5.95 -4.74 -1.38
C PRO A 79 -4.42 -4.73 -1.36
N ALA A 80 -3.79 -5.29 -0.31
CA ALA A 80 -2.34 -5.43 -0.21
C ALA A 80 -1.75 -6.26 -1.36
N THR A 81 -2.38 -7.41 -1.65
CA THR A 81 -1.98 -8.29 -2.75
C THR A 81 -2.10 -7.59 -4.10
N ILE A 82 -3.21 -6.88 -4.33
CA ILE A 82 -3.43 -6.12 -5.58
C ILE A 82 -2.39 -5.00 -5.72
N LEU A 83 -2.06 -4.31 -4.63
CA LEU A 83 -1.00 -3.29 -4.62
C LEU A 83 0.37 -3.89 -4.97
N ASN A 84 0.66 -5.12 -4.52
CA ASN A 84 1.89 -5.82 -4.89
C ASN A 84 1.94 -6.12 -6.40
N TYR A 85 0.85 -6.60 -7.01
CA TYR A 85 0.81 -6.76 -8.48
C TYR A 85 1.13 -5.45 -9.21
N ILE A 86 0.49 -4.35 -8.81
CA ILE A 86 0.72 -3.04 -9.44
C ILE A 86 2.16 -2.56 -9.23
N LYS A 87 2.70 -2.69 -8.01
CA LYS A 87 4.07 -2.28 -7.68
C LYS A 87 5.09 -3.07 -8.51
N ASN A 88 4.92 -4.37 -8.59
CA ASN A 88 5.81 -5.28 -9.31
C ASN A 88 5.79 -4.97 -10.82
N MET A 89 4.61 -4.69 -11.39
CA MET A 89 4.49 -4.27 -12.78
C MET A 89 5.14 -2.90 -13.05
N ILE A 90 4.98 -1.93 -12.15
CA ILE A 90 5.70 -0.64 -12.27
C ILE A 90 7.20 -0.88 -12.31
N ARG A 91 7.73 -1.73 -11.41
CA ARG A 91 9.16 -2.03 -11.36
C ARG A 91 9.64 -2.76 -12.61
N PHE A 92 8.84 -3.67 -13.16
CA PHE A 92 9.14 -4.31 -14.44
C PHE A 92 9.27 -3.29 -15.57
N VAL A 93 8.35 -2.33 -15.68
CA VAL A 93 8.44 -1.28 -16.70
C VAL A 93 9.59 -0.31 -16.45
N GLN A 94 9.97 -0.07 -15.18
CA GLN A 94 11.19 0.66 -14.85
C GLN A 94 12.45 -0.09 -15.29
N PHE A 95 12.50 -1.42 -15.13
CA PHE A 95 13.56 -2.24 -15.68
C PHE A 95 13.62 -2.15 -17.21
N LEU A 96 12.48 -2.13 -17.89
CA LEU A 96 12.47 -1.96 -19.35
C LEU A 96 13.11 -0.63 -19.79
N LEU A 97 12.95 0.44 -18.99
CA LEU A 97 13.59 1.74 -19.22
C LEU A 97 15.10 1.75 -18.96
N THR A 98 15.66 0.77 -18.24
CA THR A 98 17.12 0.65 -18.08
C THR A 98 17.76 -0.10 -19.24
N ARG A 99 16.97 -0.66 -20.17
CA ARG A 99 17.47 -1.28 -21.38
C ARG A 99 17.85 -0.18 -22.36
N ASP A 100 19.06 -0.26 -22.91
CA ASP A 100 19.55 0.67 -23.92
C ASP A 100 18.83 0.41 -25.26
N VAL A 101 17.62 0.95 -25.39
CA VAL A 101 16.79 0.87 -26.59
C VAL A 101 16.60 2.30 -27.09
N ASP A 102 17.28 2.67 -28.17
CA ASP A 102 17.16 4.00 -28.79
C ASP A 102 15.84 4.14 -29.56
N ASP A 103 14.73 4.14 -28.80
CA ASP A 103 13.36 4.27 -29.30
C ASP A 103 12.58 5.22 -28.38
N GLN A 104 12.34 6.44 -28.87
CA GLN A 104 11.61 7.47 -28.13
C GLN A 104 10.14 7.09 -27.89
N ASP A 105 9.49 6.41 -28.84
CA ASP A 105 8.09 5.98 -28.71
C ASP A 105 7.95 4.90 -27.64
N PHE A 106 8.93 4.00 -27.55
CA PHE A 106 9.02 3.00 -26.48
C PHE A 106 9.11 3.65 -25.09
N HIS A 107 9.98 4.66 -24.94
CA HIS A 107 10.14 5.40 -23.69
C HIS A 107 8.85 6.12 -23.27
N ILE A 108 8.20 6.80 -24.22
CA ILE A 108 6.91 7.46 -24.00
C ILE A 108 5.86 6.43 -23.59
N GLY A 109 5.82 5.27 -24.26
CA GLY A 109 4.92 4.16 -23.94
C GLY A 109 5.11 3.63 -22.52
N CYS A 110 6.36 3.43 -22.08
CA CYS A 110 6.70 3.01 -20.72
C CYS A 110 6.24 4.03 -19.67
N GLN A 111 6.51 5.33 -19.88
CA GLN A 111 6.10 6.39 -18.96
C GLN A 111 4.57 6.52 -18.87
N ALA A 112 3.87 6.44 -20.01
CA ALA A 112 2.42 6.46 -20.08
C ALA A 112 1.82 5.26 -19.32
N TYR A 113 2.40 4.08 -19.48
CA TYR A 113 1.94 2.87 -18.79
C TYR A 113 2.17 2.94 -17.27
N ILE A 114 3.32 3.43 -16.82
CA ILE A 114 3.58 3.70 -15.38
C ILE A 114 2.55 4.69 -14.82
N THR A 115 2.20 5.72 -15.57
CA THR A 115 1.19 6.71 -15.17
C THR A 115 -0.20 6.08 -15.03
N LEU A 116 -0.57 5.19 -15.96
CA LEU A 116 -1.80 4.38 -15.86
C LEU A 116 -1.81 3.53 -14.58
N LEU A 117 -0.74 2.77 -14.32
CA LEU A 117 -0.63 1.91 -13.14
C LEU A 117 -0.74 2.71 -11.84
N ASN A 118 -0.08 3.87 -11.75
CA ASN A 118 -0.20 4.77 -10.61
C ASN A 118 -1.62 5.31 -10.42
N THR A 119 -2.33 5.59 -11.51
CA THR A 119 -3.74 5.99 -11.46
C THR A 119 -4.62 4.87 -10.89
N LEU A 120 -4.39 3.62 -11.32
CA LEU A 120 -5.12 2.45 -10.82
C LEU A 120 -4.77 2.08 -9.37
N ARG A 121 -3.54 2.38 -8.95
CA ARG A 121 -3.05 2.17 -7.57
C ARG A 121 -3.83 3.00 -6.55
N LYS A 122 -4.16 4.25 -6.86
CA LYS A 122 -4.79 5.22 -5.93
C LYS A 122 -6.06 4.67 -5.22
N PRO A 123 -7.10 4.19 -5.93
CA PRO A 123 -8.31 3.67 -5.26
C PRO A 123 -8.03 2.40 -4.44
N VAL A 124 -7.13 1.53 -4.89
CA VAL A 124 -6.75 0.32 -4.14
C VAL A 124 -6.02 0.69 -2.86
N SER A 125 -5.13 1.68 -2.91
CA SER A 125 -4.41 2.20 -1.73
C SER A 125 -5.36 2.80 -0.71
N LYS A 126 -6.40 3.55 -1.15
CA LYS A 126 -7.42 4.08 -0.24
C LYS A 126 -8.21 2.96 0.46
N ALA A 127 -8.57 1.92 -0.29
CA ALA A 127 -9.25 0.74 0.27
C ALA A 127 -8.35 0.01 1.29
N HIS A 128 -7.05 -0.15 0.98
CA HIS A 128 -6.08 -0.73 1.90
C HIS A 128 -5.97 0.08 3.19
N SER A 129 -5.83 1.41 3.12
CA SER A 129 -5.75 2.26 4.32
C SER A 129 -6.99 2.17 5.19
N LYS A 130 -8.19 2.04 4.61
CA LYS A 130 -9.43 1.83 5.37
C LYS A 130 -9.45 0.46 6.07
N VAL A 131 -8.97 -0.58 5.40
CA VAL A 131 -8.83 -1.91 6.01
C VAL A 131 -7.81 -1.87 7.14
N THR A 132 -6.63 -1.30 6.92
CA THR A 132 -5.59 -1.20 7.96
C THR A 132 -6.01 -0.32 9.14
N SER A 133 -6.76 0.78 8.92
CA SER A 133 -7.32 1.58 10.03
C SER A 133 -8.39 0.80 10.81
N MET A 134 -9.11 -0.12 10.17
CA MET A 134 -10.00 -1.06 10.84
C MET A 134 -9.24 -2.20 11.53
N THR A 135 -8.10 -2.66 11.01
CA THR A 135 -7.30 -3.72 11.66
C THR A 135 -6.60 -3.25 12.94
N VAL A 136 -6.34 -1.94 13.08
CA VAL A 136 -5.91 -1.35 14.36
C VAL A 136 -7.08 -1.27 15.37
N CYS A 137 -8.32 -1.47 14.92
CA CYS A 137 -9.46 -1.77 15.79
C CYS A 137 -9.60 -3.30 15.91
N VAL A 138 -8.70 -3.93 16.67
CA VAL A 138 -8.77 -5.36 16.98
C VAL A 138 -10.09 -5.68 17.69
N GLU A 139 -10.68 -6.84 17.36
CA GLU A 139 -11.91 -7.40 17.92
C GLU A 139 -12.01 -7.18 19.44
N GLY A 140 -13.11 -6.53 19.85
CA GLY A 140 -13.44 -6.29 21.27
C GLY A 140 -13.30 -4.84 21.74
N GLN A 141 -12.71 -3.94 20.95
CA GLN A 141 -12.59 -2.53 21.33
C GLN A 141 -13.55 -1.60 20.60
N LYS A 142 -14.03 -0.63 21.39
CA LYS A 142 -14.98 0.43 21.05
C LYS A 142 -14.66 1.05 19.69
N THR A 143 -15.70 1.21 18.86
CA THR A 143 -15.62 1.84 17.54
C THR A 143 -15.04 3.26 17.65
N ILE A 144 -14.52 3.81 16.55
CA ILE A 144 -14.04 5.21 16.50
C ILE A 144 -15.09 6.19 17.06
N SER A 145 -16.37 5.97 16.74
CA SER A 145 -17.50 6.77 17.24
C SER A 145 -17.60 6.70 18.78
N GLU A 146 -17.39 5.52 19.35
CA GLU A 146 -17.39 5.31 20.79
C GLU A 146 -16.15 5.87 21.48
N CYS A 147 -14.98 5.79 20.85
CA CYS A 147 -13.76 6.44 21.33
C CYS A 147 -13.92 7.98 21.34
N GLN A 148 -14.49 8.55 20.27
CA GLN A 148 -14.82 9.98 20.23
C GLN A 148 -15.86 10.35 21.30
N ARG A 149 -16.85 9.49 21.56
CA ARG A 149 -17.83 9.70 22.63
C ARG A 149 -17.16 9.69 24.00
N LEU A 150 -16.24 8.76 24.26
CA LEU A 150 -15.47 8.73 25.50
C LEU A 150 -14.62 10.00 25.69
N LEU A 151 -13.93 10.46 24.64
CA LEU A 151 -13.14 11.69 24.72
C LEU A 151 -13.99 12.94 24.95
N ARG A 152 -15.20 12.99 24.37
CA ARG A 152 -16.15 14.07 24.65
C ARG A 152 -16.61 14.07 26.10
N ASN A 153 -16.88 12.90 26.66
CA ASN A 153 -17.30 12.76 28.06
C ASN A 153 -16.17 13.14 29.03
N ALA A 154 -14.94 12.70 28.76
CA ALA A 154 -13.77 13.02 29.60
C ALA A 154 -13.28 14.47 29.48
N LYS A 155 -13.74 15.24 28.48
CA LYS A 155 -13.25 16.59 28.19
C LYS A 155 -13.34 17.54 29.38
N LYS A 156 -14.45 17.50 30.12
CA LYS A 156 -14.68 18.40 31.26
C LYS A 156 -13.64 18.15 32.37
N ASP A 157 -13.42 16.88 32.69
CA ASP A 157 -12.51 16.49 33.77
C ASP A 157 -11.05 16.81 33.40
N MET A 158 -10.67 16.59 32.14
CA MET A 158 -9.33 16.88 31.63
C MET A 158 -9.06 18.39 31.56
N LEU A 159 -10.06 19.21 31.23
CA LEU A 159 -9.95 20.67 31.33
C LEU A 159 -9.82 21.14 32.78
N GLY A 160 -10.44 20.44 33.73
CA GLY A 160 -10.25 20.69 35.16
C GLY A 160 -8.82 20.41 35.61
N ILE A 161 -8.25 19.27 35.19
CA ILE A 161 -6.85 18.93 35.46
C ILE A 161 -5.91 19.98 34.82
N PHE A 162 -6.18 20.40 33.58
CA PHE A 162 -5.41 21.44 32.91
C PHE A 162 -5.46 22.79 33.65
N GLY A 163 -6.64 23.22 34.11
CA GLY A 163 -6.78 24.44 34.90
C GLY A 163 -5.98 24.37 36.21
N ASN A 164 -6.03 23.23 36.91
CA ASN A 164 -5.23 23.03 38.12
C ASN A 164 -3.73 23.04 37.84
N LEU A 165 -3.27 22.49 36.70
CA LEU A 165 -1.88 22.56 36.28
C LEU A 165 -1.44 24.00 35.93
N GLN A 166 -2.31 24.81 35.33
CA GLN A 166 -2.03 26.23 35.04
C GLN A 166 -1.94 27.09 36.31
N GLU A 167 -2.73 26.77 37.32
CA GLU A 167 -2.76 27.47 38.61
C GLU A 167 -1.72 26.92 39.61
N GLU A 168 -0.80 26.07 39.17
CA GLU A 168 0.23 25.40 40.00
C GLU A 168 -0.34 24.65 41.22
N LYS A 169 -1.59 24.22 41.14
CA LYS A 169 -2.24 23.43 42.19
C LYS A 169 -1.68 22.01 42.19
N ILE A 170 -1.77 21.36 43.35
CA ILE A 170 -1.35 19.97 43.51
C ILE A 170 -2.25 19.08 42.65
N VAL A 171 -1.65 18.44 41.65
CA VAL A 171 -2.29 17.43 40.79
C VAL A 171 -1.54 16.10 41.00
N SER A 172 -2.29 15.03 41.23
CA SER A 172 -1.73 13.70 41.48
C SER A 172 -0.97 13.15 40.26
N ALA A 173 -0.13 12.15 40.50
CA ALA A 173 0.58 11.46 39.43
C ALA A 173 -0.38 10.70 38.50
N GLU A 174 -1.47 10.14 39.05
CA GLU A 174 -2.50 9.48 38.24
C GLU A 174 -3.24 10.47 37.34
N GLU A 175 -3.64 11.65 37.86
CA GLU A 175 -4.31 12.68 37.06
C GLU A 175 -3.43 13.23 35.95
N LYS A 176 -2.14 13.45 36.22
CA LYS A 176 -1.16 13.85 35.17
C LYS A 176 -1.04 12.80 34.09
N THR A 177 -1.02 11.52 34.48
CA THR A 177 -0.95 10.39 33.54
C THR A 177 -2.22 10.30 32.69
N LEU A 178 -3.39 10.43 33.31
CA LEU A 178 -4.68 10.46 32.62
C LEU A 178 -4.78 11.63 31.63
N PHE A 179 -4.34 12.82 32.04
CA PHE A 179 -4.32 14.00 31.18
C PHE A 179 -3.38 13.82 29.98
N ARG A 180 -2.20 13.22 30.20
CA ARG A 180 -1.28 12.88 29.12
C ARG A 180 -1.92 11.91 28.12
N TYR A 181 -2.50 10.80 28.59
CA TYR A 181 -3.17 9.83 27.73
C TYR A 181 -4.35 10.43 26.97
N TYR A 182 -5.10 11.34 27.60
CA TYR A 182 -6.16 12.07 26.93
C TYR A 182 -5.64 12.93 25.78
N CYS A 183 -4.54 13.67 25.99
CA CYS A 183 -3.89 14.46 24.96
C CYS A 183 -3.33 13.60 23.81
N GLU A 184 -2.66 12.47 24.14
CA GLU A 184 -2.19 11.50 23.16
C GLU A 184 -3.35 10.95 22.32
N ALA A 185 -4.47 10.59 22.96
CA ALA A 185 -5.66 10.10 22.27
C ALA A 185 -6.29 11.16 21.35
N ILE A 186 -6.32 12.44 21.76
CA ILE A 186 -6.76 13.56 20.91
C ILE A 186 -5.84 13.72 19.71
N LEU A 187 -4.51 13.64 19.88
CA LEU A 187 -3.57 13.78 18.79
C LEU A 187 -3.70 12.63 17.79
N ILE A 188 -3.78 11.39 18.28
CA ILE A 188 -3.95 10.19 17.44
C ILE A 188 -5.27 10.27 16.65
N LEU A 189 -6.39 10.58 17.32
CA LEU A 189 -7.72 10.63 16.69
C LEU A 189 -7.94 11.89 15.85
N GLY A 190 -7.37 13.02 16.24
CA GLY A 190 -7.50 14.32 15.56
C GLY A 190 -6.63 14.42 14.31
N HIS A 191 -5.46 13.78 14.29
CA HIS A 191 -4.55 13.81 13.14
C HIS A 191 -4.61 12.58 12.24
N PHE A 192 -5.46 11.58 12.54
CA PHE A 192 -5.46 10.27 11.86
C PHE A 192 -4.05 9.66 11.78
N GLN A 193 -3.18 9.98 12.75
CA GLN A 193 -1.79 9.60 12.71
C GLN A 193 -1.63 8.15 13.18
N ARG A 194 -0.75 7.43 12.49
CA ARG A 194 -0.37 6.06 12.85
C ARG A 194 0.30 6.09 14.23
N PRO A 195 0.14 5.05 15.07
CA PRO A 195 0.84 4.95 16.34
C PRO A 195 2.36 5.21 16.24
N GLY A 196 3.01 4.71 15.17
CA GLY A 196 4.44 4.94 14.94
C GLY A 196 4.85 6.40 14.64
N ALA A 197 3.91 7.29 14.30
CA ALA A 197 4.21 8.73 14.21
C ALA A 197 4.35 9.37 15.60
N VAL A 198 3.62 8.85 16.59
CA VAL A 198 3.69 9.30 17.99
C VAL A 198 4.99 8.83 18.64
N GLU A 199 5.44 7.61 18.33
CA GLU A 199 6.75 7.10 18.77
C GLU A 199 7.91 7.99 18.30
N GLY A 200 7.86 8.47 17.05
CA GLY A 200 8.86 9.40 16.51
C GLY A 200 8.79 10.84 17.06
N MET A 201 7.75 11.19 17.81
CA MET A 201 7.61 12.50 18.47
C MET A 201 8.08 12.50 19.93
N THR A 202 8.47 11.34 20.47
CA THR A 202 9.15 11.30 21.77
C THR A 202 10.60 11.73 21.59
N VAL A 203 10.95 12.89 22.14
CA VAL A 203 12.34 13.34 22.24
C VAL A 203 13.06 12.39 23.19
N PRO A 204 14.27 11.87 22.86
CA PRO A 204 15.03 11.07 23.80
C PRO A 204 15.30 11.92 25.05
N GLY A 205 14.85 11.41 26.20
CA GLY A 205 15.16 11.97 27.51
C GLY A 205 16.57 11.64 27.96
#